data_AF-A0AB35QYW7-F1
#
_entry.id   AF-A0AB35QYW7-F1
#
_cell.length_a   1.000
_cell.length_b   1.000
_cell.length_c   1.000
_cell.angle_alpha   90.00
_cell.angle_beta   90.00
_cell.angle_gamma   90.00
#
_symmetry.space_group_name_H-M   'P 1'
#
loop_
_entity.id
_entity.type
_entity.pdbx_description
1 polymer ?
#
loop_
_entity_poly.entity_id
_entity_poly.type
_entity_poly.pdbx_seq_one_letter_code
_entity_poly.pdbx_strand_id
1 'polypeptide(L)' 'MKIDMEKVRIEIKELIDLIRLDEKYASLAADSVLTIDQQALQYHCKRRNRIEEITRKYELD' A
#
# COMPACT_ATOMS: atom_id res chain seq x y z
N MET A 1 -24.84 -8.44 4.90
CA MET A 1 -23.83 -8.23 3.84
C MET A 1 -23.19 -9.58 3.56
N LYS A 2 -23.36 -10.17 2.36
CA LYS A 2 -22.63 -11.41 2.02
C LYS A 2 -21.20 -11.00 1.70
N ILE A 3 -20.26 -11.40 2.55
CA ILE A 3 -18.83 -11.17 2.32
C ILE A 3 -18.40 -12.14 1.22
N ASP A 4 -17.94 -11.60 0.10
CA ASP A 4 -17.31 -12.38 -0.95
C ASP A 4 -15.88 -12.72 -0.51
N MET A 5 -15.66 -13.95 -0.06
CA MET A 5 -14.36 -14.40 0.45
C MET A 5 -13.26 -14.34 -0.60
N GLU A 6 -13.57 -14.49 -1.89
CA GLU A 6 -12.56 -14.35 -2.94
C GLU A 6 -12.12 -12.89 -3.06
N LYS A 7 -13.07 -11.96 -3.00
CA LYS A 7 -12.76 -10.53 -2.99
C LYS A 7 -11.93 -10.13 -1.77
N VAL A 8 -12.25 -10.66 -0.58
CA VAL A 8 -11.44 -10.44 0.62
C VAL A 8 -10.02 -10.94 0.42
N ARG A 9 -9.86 -12.17 -0.10
CA ARG A 9 -8.54 -12.76 -0.32
C ARG A 9 -7.69 -11.94 -1.28
N ILE A 10 -8.28 -11.45 -2.37
CA ILE A 10 -7.61 -10.59 -3.34
C ILE A 10 -7.15 -9.29 -2.68
N GLU A 11 -8.03 -8.63 -1.93
CA GLU A 11 -7.72 -7.34 -1.28
C GLU A 11 -6.67 -7.49 -0.16
N ILE A 12 -6.69 -8.59 0.61
CA ILE A 12 -5.64 -8.86 1.61
C ILE A 12 -4.29 -9.15 0.94
N LYS A 13 -4.28 -9.86 -0.20
CA LYS A 13 -3.05 -10.07 -0.97
C LYS A 13 -2.50 -8.75 -1.51
N GLU A 14 -3.38 -7.93 -2.08
CA GLU A 14 -3.05 -6.57 -2.53
C GLU A 14 -2.43 -5.76 -1.37
N LEU A 15 -3.04 -5.78 -0.18
CA LEU A 15 -2.53 -5.08 0.99
C LEU A 15 -1.09 -5.48 1.34
N ILE A 16 -0.80 -6.79 1.36
CA ILE A 16 0.55 -7.30 1.64
C ILE A 16 1.55 -6.79 0.61
N ASP A 17 1.19 -6.85 -0.68
CA ASP A 17 2.06 -6.39 -1.77
C ASP A 17 2.29 -4.87 -1.71
N LEU A 18 1.26 -4.08 -1.36
CA LEU A 18 1.37 -2.64 -1.18
C LEU A 18 2.29 -2.29 0.01
N ILE A 19 2.17 -2.97 1.16
CA ILE A 19 3.02 -2.73 2.33
C ILE A 19 4.49 -3.01 1.99
N ARG A 20 4.79 -4.15 1.35
CA ARG A 20 6.17 -4.50 0.93
C ARG A 20 6.76 -3.46 -0.02
N LEU A 21 5.95 -2.95 -0.94
CA LEU A 21 6.39 -1.91 -1.86
C LEU A 21 6.64 -0.58 -1.11
N ASP A 22 5.86 -0.30 -0.07
CA ASP A 22 6.03 0.87 0.78
C ASP A 22 7.34 0.82 1.58
N GLU A 23 7.65 -0.33 2.18
CA GLU A 23 8.92 -0.56 2.89
C GLU A 23 10.13 -0.39 1.96
N LYS A 24 10.05 -0.92 0.73
CA LYS A 24 11.10 -0.75 -0.28
C LYS A 24 11.28 0.73 -0.66
N TYR A 25 10.17 1.45 -0.88
CA TYR A 25 10.22 2.87 -1.17
C TYR A 25 10.83 3.68 -0.01
N ALA A 26 10.43 3.38 1.23
CA ALA A 26 10.98 4.02 2.43
C ALA A 26 12.49 3.77 2.57
N SER A 27 12.95 2.56 2.27
CA SER A 27 14.37 2.21 2.30
C SER A 27 15.17 3.02 1.26
N LEU A 28 14.67 3.08 0.02
CA LEU A 28 15.30 3.86 -1.05
C LEU A 28 15.30 5.37 -0.78
N ALA A 29 14.24 5.87 -0.13
CA ALA A 29 14.13 7.27 0.28
C ALA A 29 15.15 7.62 1.39
N ALA A 30 15.32 6.72 2.36
CA ALA A 30 16.25 6.91 3.48
C ALA A 30 17.72 6.92 3.02
N ASP A 31 18.08 6.04 2.08
CA ASP A 31 19.46 5.96 1.57
C ASP A 31 19.85 7.15 0.68
N SER A 32 18.93 8.09 0.39
CA SER A 32 19.11 9.20 -0.56
C SER A 32 19.56 8.77 -1.96
N VAL A 33 19.41 7.47 -2.27
CA VAL A 33 19.89 6.83 -3.51
C VAL A 33 19.07 7.27 -4.71
N LEU A 34 17.82 7.71 -4.49
CA LEU A 34 16.92 8.20 -5.53
C LEU A 34 16.47 9.62 -5.20
N THR A 35 16.71 10.55 -6.14
CA THR A 35 15.86 11.74 -6.24
C THR A 35 14.45 11.25 -6.52
N ILE A 36 13.62 11.22 -5.48
CA ILE A 36 12.22 10.87 -5.61
C ILE A 36 11.58 11.93 -6.49
N ASP A 37 11.38 11.59 -7.75
CA ASP A 37 10.66 12.47 -8.66
C ASP A 37 9.20 12.60 -8.20
N GLN A 38 8.56 13.68 -8.64
CA GLN A 38 7.20 14.02 -8.22
C GLN A 38 6.19 12.92 -8.58
N GLN A 39 6.44 12.13 -9.62
CA GLN A 39 5.58 11.03 -10.01
C GLN A 39 5.68 9.87 -9.02
N ALA A 40 6.90 9.51 -8.61
CA ALA A 40 7.15 8.50 -7.57
C ALA A 40 6.46 8.85 -6.24
N LEU A 41 6.51 10.13 -5.84
CA LEU A 41 5.79 10.62 -4.65
C LEU A 41 4.27 10.48 -4.79
N GLN A 42 3.70 10.85 -5.94
CA GLN A 42 2.26 10.69 -6.18
C GLN A 42 1.82 9.22 -6.10
N TYR A 43 2.61 8.30 -6.66
CA TYR A 43 2.33 6.87 -6.56
C TYR A 43 2.43 6.37 -5.12
N HIS A 44 3.40 6.84 -4.33
CA HIS A 44 3.48 6.54 -2.91
C HIS A 44 2.25 7.03 -2.15
N CYS A 45 1.78 8.26 -2.37
CA CYS A 45 0.56 8.77 -1.74
C CYS A 45 -0.68 7.93 -2.09
N LYS A 46 -0.86 7.59 -3.38
CA LYS A 46 -1.97 6.72 -3.83
C LYS A 46 -1.92 5.34 -3.15
N ARG A 47 -0.72 4.77 -3.02
CA ARG A 47 -0.50 3.50 -2.32
C ARG A 47 -0.88 3.59 -0.85
N ARG A 48 -0.45 4.63 -0.13
CA ARG A 48 -0.83 4.82 1.29
C ARG A 48 -2.34 4.95 1.46
N ASN A 49 -3.00 5.71 0.59
CA ASN A 49 -4.47 5.83 0.63
C ASN A 49 -5.16 4.46 0.44
N ARG A 50 -4.66 3.62 -0.46
CA ARG A 50 -5.22 2.28 -0.70
C ARG A 50 -4.97 1.33 0.47
N ILE A 51 -3.78 1.39 1.09
CA ILE A 51 -3.48 0.64 2.31
C ILE A 51 -4.48 1.03 3.41
N GLU A 52 -4.63 2.33 3.67
CA GLU A 52 -5.55 2.86 4.69
C GLU A 52 -7.02 2.45 4.43
N GLU A 53 -7.46 2.49 3.17
CA GLU A 53 -8.80 2.07 2.78
C GLU A 53 -9.05 0.58 3.10
N ILE A 54 -8.11 -0.31 2.74
CA ILE A 54 -8.24 -1.75 3.01
C ILE A 54 -8.14 -2.02 4.52
N THR A 55 -7.19 -1.39 5.22
CA THR A 55 -7.04 -1.52 6.68
C THR A 55 -8.32 -1.13 7.41
N ARG A 56 -8.92 0.01 7.09
CA ARG A 56 -10.19 0.45 7.70
C ARG A 56 -11.36 -0.44 7.34
N LYS A 57 -11.45 -0.87 6.08
CA LYS A 57 -12.53 -1.75 5.61
C LYS A 57 -12.60 -3.07 6.37
N TYR A 58 -11.45 -3.59 6.79
CA TYR A 58 -11.33 -4.85 7.50
C TYR A 58 -10.96 -4.72 8.97
N GLU A 59 -10.96 -3.49 9.52
CA GLU A 59 -10.65 -3.20 10.93
C GLU A 59 -9.31 -3.82 11.37
N LEU A 60 -8.27 -3.64 10.56
CA LEU A 60 -6.92 -4.20 10.77
C LEU A 60 -5.98 -3.29 11.59
N ASP A 61 -6.50 -2.22 12.19
CA ASP A 61 -5.77 -1.26 13.05
C ASP A 61 -5.49 -1.82 14.47
#